data_AF-A0A935SMC2-F1
#
_entry.id   AF-A0A935SMC2-F1
#
_cell.length_a   1.000
_cell.length_b   1.000
_cell.length_c   1.000
_cell.angle_alpha   90.00
_cell.angle_beta   90.00
_cell.angle_gamma   90.00
#
_symmetry.space_group_name_H-M   'P 1'
#
loop_
_entity.id
_entity.type
_entity.pdbx_description
1 polymer ?
#
loop_
_entity_poly.entity_id
_entity_poly.type
_entity_poly.pdbx_seq_one_letter_code
_entity_poly.pdbx_strand_id
1 'polypeptide(L)'
;MSNKEIIEKKYIEAVRGIKKEWYDKADSKLYNYIINLPILLQITYLIVILDNQIFNGGIHQYFVNGYGQFAEETIEALFKIGAKKKAYIIQKALLLVNSEQYSIEIFREKFIKF
;
A
#
# COMPACT_ATOMS: atom_id res chain seq x y z
N MET A 1 -15.05 -21.82 -5.36
CA MET A 1 -14.75 -20.45 -4.89
C MET A 1 -14.02 -19.74 -6.02
N SER A 2 -14.53 -18.60 -6.48
CA SER A 2 -13.92 -17.79 -7.52
C SER A 2 -12.70 -17.03 -6.99
N ASN A 3 -11.82 -16.56 -7.89
CA ASN A 3 -10.67 -15.74 -7.50
C ASN A 3 -11.10 -14.47 -6.74
N LYS A 4 -12.23 -13.88 -7.11
CA LYS A 4 -12.79 -12.70 -6.44
C LYS A 4 -13.14 -13.02 -4.97
N GLU A 5 -13.82 -14.13 -4.73
CA GLU A 5 -14.20 -14.57 -3.37
C GLU A 5 -12.96 -14.87 -2.51
N ILE A 6 -11.89 -15.44 -3.09
CA ILE A 6 -10.64 -15.70 -2.38
C ILE A 6 -9.98 -14.37 -1.98
N ILE A 7 -9.88 -13.43 -2.91
CA ILE A 7 -9.29 -12.10 -2.67
C ILE A 7 -10.08 -11.37 -1.58
N GLU A 8 -11.41 -11.36 -1.67
CA GLU A 8 -12.27 -10.71 -0.69
C GLU A 8 -12.12 -11.32 0.70
N LYS A 9 -12.12 -12.65 0.82
CA LYS A 9 -11.90 -13.34 2.10
C LYS A 9 -10.54 -12.99 2.69
N LYS A 10 -9.49 -12.96 1.87
CA LYS A 10 -8.12 -12.64 2.30
C LYS A 10 -7.97 -11.17 2.67
N TYR A 11 -8.64 -10.27 1.97
CA TYR A 11 -8.67 -8.86 2.31
C TYR A 11 -9.38 -8.63 3.65
N ILE A 12 -10.55 -9.24 3.86
CA ILE A 12 -11.28 -9.20 5.14
C ILE A 12 -10.40 -9.71 6.29
N GLU A 13 -9.66 -10.80 6.05
CA GLU A 13 -8.71 -11.36 7.01
C GLU A 13 -7.56 -10.37 7.31
N ALA A 14 -7.01 -9.72 6.28
CA ALA A 14 -5.93 -8.76 6.39
C ALA A 14 -6.32 -7.48 7.15
N VAL A 15 -7.58 -7.03 7.05
CA VAL A 15 -8.03 -5.79 7.70
C VAL A 15 -8.63 -6.00 9.10
N ARG A 16 -8.86 -7.25 9.52
CA ARG A 16 -9.60 -7.58 10.75
C ARG A 16 -8.99 -6.97 12.02
N GLY A 17 -7.67 -6.85 12.09
CA GLY A 17 -6.98 -6.30 13.26
C GLY A 17 -6.75 -4.79 13.21
N ILE A 18 -7.12 -4.12 12.11
CA ILE A 18 -6.93 -2.69 11.94
C ILE A 18 -7.95 -1.94 12.79
N LYS A 19 -7.46 -0.95 13.54
CA LYS A 19 -8.32 -0.07 14.35
C LYS A 19 -8.52 1.26 13.65
N LYS A 20 -9.72 1.84 13.79
CA LYS A 20 -10.09 3.09 13.10
C LYS A 20 -9.11 4.23 13.41
N GLU A 21 -8.67 4.32 14.67
CA GLU A 21 -7.75 5.34 15.14
C GLU A 21 -6.34 5.29 14.52
N TRP A 22 -6.00 4.21 13.80
CA TRP A 22 -4.72 4.11 13.09
C TRP A 22 -4.75 4.85 11.74
N TYR A 23 -5.93 5.18 11.22
CA TYR A 23 -6.07 6.01 10.01
C TYR A 23 -6.01 7.50 10.34
N ASP A 24 -6.44 7.89 11.53
CA ASP A 24 -6.60 9.30 11.93
C ASP A 24 -5.33 9.91 12.53
N LYS A 25 -4.29 9.10 12.74
CA LYS A 25 -3.04 9.53 13.37
C LYS A 25 -1.88 9.28 12.42
N ALA A 26 -1.01 10.29 12.32
CA ALA A 26 0.35 10.21 11.78
C ALA A 26 1.23 9.24 12.60
N ASP A 27 0.87 7.96 12.62
CA ASP A 27 1.58 6.92 13.38
C ASP A 27 1.91 5.71 12.50
N SER A 28 2.95 4.98 12.90
CA SER A 28 3.42 3.82 12.15
C SER A 28 2.64 2.54 12.46
N LYS A 29 1.53 2.57 13.21
CA LYS A 29 0.84 1.33 13.64
C LYS A 29 0.20 0.63 12.46
N LEU A 30 -0.49 1.37 11.59
CA LEU A 30 -1.08 0.80 10.38
C LEU A 30 0.02 0.16 9.52
N TYR A 31 1.10 0.91 9.27
CA TYR A 31 2.23 0.39 8.52
C TYR A 31 2.79 -0.90 9.12
N ASN A 32 3.17 -0.85 10.41
CA ASN A 32 3.77 -1.97 11.11
C ASN A 32 2.86 -3.18 11.14
N TYR A 33 1.54 -2.98 11.30
CA TYR A 33 0.59 -4.07 11.26
C TYR A 33 0.59 -4.76 9.89
N ILE A 34 0.48 -3.98 8.80
CA ILE A 34 0.40 -4.52 7.44
C ILE A 34 1.69 -5.23 7.04
N ILE A 35 2.87 -4.66 7.34
CA ILE A 35 4.14 -5.26 6.90
C ILE A 35 4.50 -6.55 7.65
N ASN A 36 3.91 -6.77 8.82
CA ASN A 36 4.10 -7.98 9.62
C ASN A 36 2.99 -9.04 9.41
N LEU A 37 2.03 -8.79 8.49
CA LEU A 37 1.06 -9.81 8.12
C LEU A 37 1.74 -11.00 7.40
N PRO A 38 1.16 -12.21 7.48
CA PRO A 38 1.52 -13.30 6.58
C PRO A 38 1.53 -12.83 5.12
N ILE A 39 2.53 -13.25 4.35
CA ILE A 39 2.84 -12.70 3.01
C ILE A 39 1.62 -12.61 2.07
N LEU A 40 0.73 -13.61 2.10
CA LEU A 40 -0.49 -13.60 1.27
C LEU A 40 -1.48 -12.49 1.68
N LEU A 41 -1.61 -12.23 2.97
CA LEU A 41 -2.48 -11.17 3.49
C LEU A 41 -1.89 -9.79 3.22
N GLN A 42 -0.58 -9.64 3.43
CA GLN A 42 0.15 -8.42 3.10
C GLN A 42 -0.02 -8.06 1.62
N ILE A 43 0.30 -8.98 0.70
CA ILE A 43 0.15 -8.77 -0.74
C ILE A 43 -1.30 -8.44 -1.09
N THR A 44 -2.27 -9.19 -0.54
CA THR A 44 -3.69 -8.94 -0.83
C THR A 44 -4.11 -7.53 -0.41
N TYR A 45 -3.73 -7.10 0.79
CA TYR A 45 -4.02 -5.75 1.27
C TYR A 45 -3.42 -4.68 0.34
N LEU A 46 -2.13 -4.77 0.04
CA LEU A 46 -1.41 -3.78 -0.75
C LEU A 46 -2.01 -3.64 -2.16
N ILE A 47 -2.33 -4.76 -2.80
CA ILE A 47 -2.89 -4.77 -4.16
C ILE A 47 -4.33 -4.28 -4.18
N VAL A 48 -5.18 -4.71 -3.24
CA VAL A 48 -6.59 -4.27 -3.17
C VAL A 48 -6.69 -2.78 -2.85
N ILE A 49 -5.89 -2.28 -1.92
CA ILE A 49 -5.86 -0.84 -1.61
C ILE A 49 -5.38 -0.05 -2.82
N LEU A 50 -4.29 -0.48 -3.48
CA LEU A 50 -3.82 0.19 -4.69
C LEU A 50 -4.91 0.26 -5.77
N ASP A 51 -5.58 -0.86 -6.06
CA ASP A 51 -6.65 -0.95 -7.05
C ASP A 51 -7.82 -0.02 -6.69
N ASN A 52 -8.25 -0.03 -5.44
CA ASN A 52 -9.31 0.85 -4.94
C ASN A 52 -8.97 2.34 -5.09
N GLN A 53 -7.75 2.75 -4.74
CA GLN A 53 -7.34 4.15 -4.89
C GLN A 53 -7.23 4.55 -6.37
N ILE A 54 -6.67 3.67 -7.20
CA ILE A 54 -6.56 3.92 -8.65
C ILE A 54 -7.93 4.02 -9.30
N PHE A 55 -8.87 3.16 -8.92
CA PHE A 55 -10.23 3.19 -9.45
C PHE A 55 -10.99 4.46 -9.03
N ASN A 56 -10.79 4.91 -7.79
CA ASN A 56 -11.52 6.07 -7.25
C ASN A 56 -10.96 7.42 -7.70
N GLY A 57 -9.65 7.54 -7.91
CA GLY A 57 -9.02 8.79 -8.32
C GLY A 57 -7.68 8.62 -9.02
N GLY A 58 -7.17 7.41 -9.19
CA GLY A 58 -5.88 7.19 -9.82
C GLY A 58 -4.72 7.25 -8.82
N ILE A 59 -3.51 7.29 -9.36
CA ILE A 59 -2.27 7.20 -8.57
C ILE A 59 -2.13 8.38 -7.60
N HIS A 60 -2.63 9.57 -7.96
CA HIS A 60 -2.57 10.72 -7.06
C HIS A 60 -3.30 10.45 -5.74
N GLN A 61 -4.47 9.82 -5.80
CA GLN A 61 -5.27 9.52 -4.61
C GLN A 61 -4.59 8.49 -3.71
N TYR A 62 -3.85 7.54 -4.30
CA TYR A 62 -3.04 6.58 -3.53
C TYR A 62 -2.02 7.28 -2.62
N PHE A 63 -1.36 8.33 -3.11
CA PHE A 63 -0.44 9.12 -2.29
C PHE A 63 -1.18 10.08 -1.34
N VAL A 64 -2.15 10.85 -1.83
CA VAL A 64 -2.85 11.85 -0.99
C VAL A 64 -3.59 11.23 0.19
N ASN A 65 -4.15 10.02 0.04
CA ASN A 65 -4.86 9.33 1.12
C ASN A 65 -3.92 8.57 2.09
N GLY A 66 -2.62 8.86 2.06
CA GLY A 66 -1.66 8.28 3.00
C GLY A 66 -1.26 6.83 2.68
N TYR A 67 -1.74 6.22 1.60
CA TYR A 67 -1.35 4.84 1.25
C TYR A 67 0.01 4.77 0.55
N GLY A 68 0.54 5.90 0.08
CA GLY A 68 1.91 6.00 -0.42
C GLY A 68 2.99 5.62 0.61
N GLN A 69 2.65 5.54 1.90
CA GLN A 69 3.52 4.98 2.94
C GLN A 69 3.91 3.51 2.69
N PHE A 70 3.18 2.82 1.80
CA PHE A 70 3.39 1.43 1.40
C PHE A 70 3.96 1.27 -0.02
N ALA A 71 4.46 2.35 -0.62
CA ALA A 71 4.77 2.36 -2.05
C ALA A 71 5.82 1.31 -2.41
N GLU A 72 6.86 1.14 -1.60
CA GLU A 72 7.92 0.15 -1.85
C GLU A 72 7.38 -1.29 -1.74
N GLU A 73 6.66 -1.60 -0.67
CA GLU A 73 6.09 -2.94 -0.45
C GLU A 73 5.06 -3.27 -1.52
N THR A 74 4.32 -2.26 -2.01
CA THR A 74 3.37 -2.41 -3.12
C THR A 74 4.10 -2.71 -4.43
N ILE A 75 5.22 -2.03 -4.71
CA ILE A 75 6.07 -2.32 -5.86
C ILE A 75 6.61 -3.76 -5.79
N GLU A 76 7.10 -4.19 -4.63
CA GLU A 76 7.54 -5.56 -4.42
C GLU A 76 6.41 -6.58 -4.60
N ALA A 77 5.24 -6.32 -4.03
CA ALA A 77 4.07 -7.18 -4.15
C ALA A 77 3.67 -7.35 -5.63
N LEU A 78 3.68 -6.26 -6.40
CA LEU A 78 3.42 -6.29 -7.84
C LEU A 78 4.45 -7.14 -8.59
N PHE A 79 5.74 -7.06 -8.23
CA PHE A 79 6.75 -7.95 -8.80
C PHE A 79 6.52 -9.42 -8.42
N LYS A 80 6.19 -9.70 -7.15
CA LYS A 80 5.92 -11.06 -6.64
C LYS A 80 4.76 -11.75 -7.37
N ILE A 81 3.71 -10.99 -7.74
CA ILE A 81 2.57 -11.53 -8.50
C ILE A 81 2.76 -11.47 -10.02
N GLY A 82 3.94 -11.06 -10.52
CA GLY A 82 4.24 -10.98 -11.94
C GLY A 82 3.70 -9.74 -12.67
N ALA A 83 3.11 -8.78 -11.96
CA ALA A 83 2.53 -7.55 -12.51
C ALA A 83 3.59 -6.44 -12.79
N LYS A 84 4.69 -6.81 -13.47
CA LYS A 84 5.89 -5.96 -13.63
C LYS A 84 5.60 -4.58 -14.23
N LYS A 85 4.74 -4.49 -15.25
CA LYS A 85 4.37 -3.21 -15.87
C LYS A 85 3.75 -2.24 -14.86
N LYS A 86 2.87 -2.75 -13.99
CA LYS A 86 2.24 -1.94 -12.93
C LYS A 86 3.28 -1.54 -11.87
N ALA A 87 4.19 -2.44 -11.50
CA ALA A 87 5.28 -2.14 -10.58
C ALA A 87 6.12 -0.94 -11.06
N TYR A 88 6.52 -0.92 -12.34
CA TYR A 88 7.28 0.20 -12.90
C TYR A 88 6.50 1.52 -12.95
N ILE A 89 5.17 1.48 -13.12
CA ILE A 89 4.34 2.69 -13.07
C ILE A 89 4.35 3.28 -11.66
N ILE A 90 4.15 2.44 -10.63
CA ILE A 90 4.16 2.90 -9.23
C ILE A 90 5.57 3.36 -8.83
N GLN A 91 6.63 2.69 -9.29
CA GLN A 91 8.01 3.12 -9.07
C GLN A 91 8.28 4.52 -9.64
N LYS A 92 7.82 4.81 -10.87
CA LYS A 92 7.92 6.16 -11.44
C LYS A 92 7.14 7.20 -10.62
N ALA A 93 5.95 6.85 -10.16
CA ALA A 93 5.16 7.74 -9.32
C ALA A 93 5.84 8.02 -7.98
N LEU A 94 6.42 6.99 -7.34
CA LEU A 94 7.20 7.16 -6.11
C LEU A 94 8.40 8.08 -6.33
N LEU A 95 9.13 7.95 -7.43
CA LEU A 95 10.25 8.85 -7.75
C LEU A 95 9.80 10.31 -7.94
N LEU A 96 8.62 10.54 -8.49
CA LEU A 96 8.07 11.90 -8.65
C LEU A 96 7.63 12.50 -7.32
N VAL A 97 7.03 11.70 -6.44
CA VAL A 97 6.55 12.15 -5.12
C VAL A 97 7.71 12.29 -4.12
N ASN A 98 8.71 11.41 -4.20
CA ASN A 98 9.97 11.47 -3.47
C ASN A 98 11.04 12.22 -4.26
N SER A 99 10.74 13.46 -4.66
CA SER A 99 11.63 14.28 -5.50
C SER A 99 13.01 14.53 -4.87
N GLU A 100 13.06 14.56 -3.54
CA GLU A 100 14.27 14.73 -2.72
C GLU A 100 15.10 13.44 -2.61
N GLN A 101 14.63 12.32 -3.18
CA GLN A 101 15.32 11.02 -3.17
C GLN A 101 15.69 10.52 -1.76
N TYR A 102 14.79 10.73 -0.79
CA TYR A 102 14.98 10.16 0.54
C TYR A 102 15.02 8.63 0.50
N SER A 103 15.70 8.01 1.47
CA SER A 103 15.52 6.58 1.73
C SER A 103 14.05 6.30 2.04
N ILE A 104 13.58 5.07 1.82
CA ILE A 104 12.16 4.74 2.00
C ILE A 104 11.68 4.99 3.43
N GLU A 105 12.55 4.77 4.42
CA GLU A 105 12.24 4.99 5.83
C GLU A 105 12.02 6.48 6.10
N ILE A 106 12.92 7.32 5.61
CA ILE A 106 12.84 8.78 5.75
C ILE A 106 11.65 9.33 4.95
N PHE A 107 11.43 8.84 3.74
CA PHE A 107 10.29 9.19 2.91
C PHE A 107 8.99 8.91 3.67
N ARG A 108 8.80 7.67 4.16
CA ARG A 108 7.62 7.25 4.90
C ARG A 108 7.40 8.11 6.16
N GLU A 109 8.45 8.35 6.94
CA GLU A 109 8.35 9.17 8.15
C GLU A 109 7.93 10.60 7.87
N LYS A 110 8.42 11.19 6.77
CA LYS A 110 7.98 12.52 6.32
C LYS A 110 6.56 12.45 5.80
N PHE A 111 6.25 11.43 5.00
CA PHE A 111 4.98 11.25 4.32
C PHE A 111 3.79 11.13 5.27
N ILE A 112 3.93 10.39 6.38
CA ILE A 112 2.85 10.24 7.35
C ILE A 112 2.65 11.47 8.26
N LYS A 113 3.60 12.43 8.27
CA LYS A 113 3.56 13.63 9.12
C LYS A 113 2.91 14.86 8.45
N PHE A 114 2.62 14.77 7.15
CA PHE A 114 1.86 15.78 6.41
C PHE A 114 0.36 15.45 6.45
#